data_AF-A0A2N5GY69-F1
#
_entry.id   AF-A0A2N5GY69-F1
#
_cell.length_a   1.000
_cell.length_b   1.000
_cell.length_c   1.000
_cell.angle_alpha   90.00
_cell.angle_beta   90.00
_cell.angle_gamma   90.00
#
_symmetry.space_group_name_H-M   'P 1'
#
loop_
_entity.id
_entity.type
_entity.pdbx_description
1 polymer ?
#
loop_
_entity_poly.entity_id
_entity_poly.type
_entity_poly.pdbx_seq_one_letter_code
_entity_poly.pdbx_strand_id
1 'polypeptide(L)'
;MFSAVSLEGAFISFLIGTVALFFLVVFFGKGNLGGMFAVPKWQLLGGLLGALYVSIMVVAVPNIGVAPALVAVIAGQLMFGAVIDHFGLFGGKSIPLDIKKMVAIVLLFVSLFLFNHK
;
A
#
# COMPACT_ATOMS: atom_id res chain seq x y z
N MET A 1 2.87 -22.17 11.14
CA MET A 1 2.24 -23.07 10.15
C MET A 1 1.29 -22.22 9.33
N PHE A 2 1.66 -21.89 8.09
CA PHE A 2 0.77 -21.17 7.16
C PHE A 2 -0.52 -21.98 7.01
N SER A 3 -1.65 -21.50 7.53
CA SER A 3 -2.93 -22.12 7.20
C SER A 3 -3.26 -21.70 5.76
N ALA A 4 -3.58 -22.67 4.89
CA ALA A 4 -4.04 -22.40 3.52
C ALA A 4 -5.14 -21.32 3.48
N VAL A 5 -5.96 -21.27 4.54
CA VAL A 5 -6.98 -20.26 4.86
C VAL A 5 -6.49 -18.81 4.74
N SER A 6 -5.24 -18.53 5.08
CA SER A 6 -4.68 -17.16 5.08
C SER A 6 -4.44 -16.62 3.66
N LEU A 7 -3.97 -17.48 2.74
CA LEU A 7 -3.81 -17.13 1.33
C LEU A 7 -5.15 -17.14 0.60
N GLU A 8 -6.01 -18.11 0.91
CA GLU A 8 -7.40 -18.19 0.42
C GLU A 8 -8.20 -16.94 0.81
N GLY A 9 -8.06 -16.45 2.05
CA GLY A 9 -8.71 -15.22 2.51
C GLY A 9 -8.23 -13.95 1.79
N ALA A 10 -6.93 -13.86 1.50
CA ALA A 10 -6.39 -12.78 0.68
C ALA A 10 -6.94 -12.82 -0.77
N PHE A 11 -7.02 -14.02 -1.35
CA PHE A 11 -7.60 -14.24 -2.68
C PHE A 11 -9.08 -13.83 -2.73
N ILE A 12 -9.89 -14.25 -1.75
CA ILE A 12 -11.31 -13.87 -1.64
C ILE A 12 -11.46 -12.36 -1.46
N SER A 13 -10.61 -11.73 -0.64
CA SER A 13 -10.65 -10.27 -0.44
C SER A 13 -10.35 -9.51 -1.74
N PHE A 14 -9.37 -9.99 -2.52
CA PHE A 14 -9.06 -9.43 -3.85
C PHE A 14 -10.20 -9.66 -4.85
N LEU A 15 -10.85 -10.81 -4.80
CA LEU A 15 -11.98 -11.14 -5.67
C LEU A 15 -13.17 -10.22 -5.37
N ILE A 16 -13.52 -10.05 -4.09
CA ILE A 16 -14.57 -9.11 -3.66
C ILE A 16 -14.21 -7.68 -4.08
N GLY A 17 -12.97 -7.24 -3.85
CA GLY A 17 -12.49 -5.92 -4.27
C GLY A 17 -12.56 -5.71 -5.78
N THR A 18 -12.23 -6.73 -6.57
CA THR A 18 -12.31 -6.71 -8.04
C THR A 18 -13.74 -6.60 -8.52
N VAL A 19 -14.66 -7.37 -7.93
CA VAL A 19 -16.10 -7.29 -8.24
C VAL A 19 -16.65 -5.91 -7.90
N ALA A 20 -16.30 -5.36 -6.73
CA ALA A 20 -16.70 -4.01 -6.34
C ALA A 20 -16.18 -2.94 -7.33
N LEU A 21 -14.88 -3.01 -7.70
CA LEU A 21 -14.28 -2.12 -8.69
C LEU A 21 -14.95 -2.26 -10.07
N PHE A 22 -15.30 -3.48 -10.49
CA PHE A 22 -16.00 -3.73 -11.74
C PHE A 22 -17.34 -2.99 -11.78
N PHE A 23 -18.16 -3.11 -10.74
CA PHE A 23 -19.42 -2.36 -10.66
C PHE A 23 -19.19 -0.85 -10.65
N LEU A 24 -18.19 -0.38 -9.91
CA LEU A 24 -17.85 1.04 -9.85
C LEU A 24 -17.47 1.57 -11.25
N VAL A 25 -16.70 0.80 -12.03
CA VAL A 25 -16.37 1.14 -13.43
C VAL A 25 -17.60 1.09 -14.34
N VAL A 26 -18.53 0.15 -14.15
CA VAL A 26 -19.76 0.07 -14.96
C VAL A 26 -20.68 1.27 -14.70
N PHE A 27 -20.85 1.67 -13.44
CA PHE A 27 -21.79 2.75 -13.06
C PHE A 27 -21.18 4.15 -13.12
N PHE A 28 -19.88 4.30 -12.83
CA PHE A 28 -19.21 5.61 -12.75
C PHE A 28 -18.04 5.76 -13.74
N GLY A 29 -17.68 4.70 -14.46
CA GLY A 29 -16.60 4.75 -15.44
C GLY A 29 -17.00 5.49 -16.71
N LYS A 30 -16.04 6.15 -17.35
CA LYS A 30 -16.25 6.96 -18.56
C LYS A 30 -16.41 6.12 -19.85
N GLY A 31 -16.67 4.82 -19.75
CA GLY A 31 -16.91 3.91 -20.88
C GLY A 31 -15.70 3.62 -21.79
N ASN A 32 -14.51 4.18 -21.52
CA ASN A 32 -13.33 3.97 -22.37
C ASN A 32 -12.50 2.75 -21.91
N LEU A 33 -13.03 1.55 -22.17
CA LEU A 33 -12.33 0.28 -21.88
C LEU A 33 -11.07 0.10 -22.77
N GLY A 34 -11.02 0.73 -23.95
CA GLY A 34 -9.85 0.70 -24.82
C GLY A 34 -8.64 1.47 -24.28
N GLY A 35 -8.87 2.49 -23.45
CA GLY A 35 -7.81 3.28 -22.79
C GLY A 35 -7.17 2.59 -21.57
N MET A 36 -7.69 1.44 -21.14
CA MET A 36 -7.19 0.73 -19.95
C MET A 36 -5.74 0.24 -20.09
N PHE A 37 -5.25 0.07 -21.33
CA PHE A 37 -3.86 -0.27 -21.62
C PHE A 37 -3.01 0.95 -22.02
N ALA A 38 -3.63 2.12 -22.14
CA ALA A 38 -2.94 3.38 -22.43
C ALA A 38 -2.40 4.05 -21.15
N VAL A 39 -2.80 3.59 -19.97
CA VAL A 39 -2.25 4.06 -18.69
C VAL A 39 -0.80 3.58 -18.50
N PRO A 40 0.05 4.38 -17.82
CA PRO A 40 1.43 4.00 -17.56
C PRO A 40 1.53 2.63 -16.91
N LYS A 41 2.41 1.75 -17.45
CA LYS A 41 2.58 0.36 -16.99
C LYS A 41 2.84 0.24 -15.48
N TRP A 42 3.47 1.26 -14.87
CA TRP A 42 3.68 1.33 -13.42
C TRP A 42 2.39 1.37 -12.60
N GLN A 43 1.30 1.94 -13.14
CA GLN A 43 -0.01 1.91 -12.46
C GLN A 43 -0.63 0.51 -12.50
N LEU A 44 -0.36 -0.27 -13.57
CA LEU A 44 -0.81 -1.66 -13.68
C LEU A 44 -0.12 -2.56 -12.64
N LEU A 45 1.11 -2.22 -12.23
CA LEU A 45 1.81 -2.90 -11.14
C LEU A 45 1.18 -2.64 -9.76
N GLY A 46 0.32 -1.62 -9.62
CA GLY A 46 -0.35 -1.31 -8.36
C GLY A 46 -1.20 -2.46 -7.82
N GLY A 47 -1.86 -3.22 -8.70
CA GLY A 47 -2.63 -4.41 -8.31
C GLY A 47 -1.76 -5.52 -7.74
N LEU A 48 -0.60 -5.77 -8.36
CA LEU A 48 0.37 -6.77 -7.89
C LEU A 48 1.00 -6.35 -6.55
N LEU A 49 1.38 -5.07 -6.42
CA LEU A 49 1.92 -4.51 -5.17
C LEU A 49 0.89 -4.55 -4.05
N GLY A 50 -0.38 -4.30 -4.36
CA GLY A 50 -1.49 -4.45 -3.40
C GLY A 50 -1.67 -5.89 -2.94
N ALA A 51 -1.55 -6.87 -3.84
CA ALA A 51 -1.64 -8.29 -3.50
C ALA A 51 -0.50 -8.71 -2.57
N LEU A 52 0.73 -8.33 -2.91
CA LEU A 52 1.90 -8.51 -2.06
C LEU A 52 1.71 -7.87 -0.68
N TYR A 53 1.20 -6.64 -0.64
CA TYR A 53 0.92 -5.92 0.60
C TYR A 53 -0.06 -6.69 1.51
N VAL A 54 -1.20 -7.14 0.98
CA VAL A 54 -2.18 -7.91 1.75
C VAL A 54 -1.57 -9.23 2.22
N SER A 55 -0.86 -9.95 1.36
CA SER A 55 -0.17 -11.18 1.75
C SER A 55 0.84 -10.97 2.88
N ILE A 56 1.65 -9.91 2.82
CA ILE A 56 2.58 -9.54 3.89
C ILE A 56 1.83 -9.24 5.17
N MET A 57 0.73 -8.49 5.12
CA MET A 57 -0.06 -8.15 6.30
C MET A 57 -0.68 -9.37 6.97
N VAL A 58 -1.22 -10.30 6.18
CA VAL A 58 -1.79 -11.56 6.69
C VAL A 58 -0.75 -12.38 7.45
N VAL A 59 0.52 -12.31 7.05
CA VAL A 59 1.63 -12.97 7.74
C VAL A 59 2.14 -12.15 8.93
N ALA A 60 2.29 -10.83 8.77
CA ALA A 60 2.89 -9.96 9.79
C ALA A 60 2.00 -9.83 11.02
N VAL A 61 0.70 -9.58 10.83
CA VAL A 61 -0.26 -9.32 11.92
C VAL A 61 -0.27 -10.40 13.02
N PRO A 62 -0.34 -11.71 12.72
CA PRO A 62 -0.30 -12.73 13.77
C PRO A 62 1.06 -12.90 14.45
N ASN A 63 2.16 -12.45 13.82
CA ASN A 63 3.51 -12.57 14.40
C ASN A 63 3.87 -11.41 15.34
N ILE A 64 3.52 -10.17 14.98
CA ILE A 64 3.90 -8.97 15.75
C ILE A 64 2.70 -8.24 16.36
N GLY A 65 1.47 -8.59 15.99
CA GLY A 65 0.25 -7.92 16.40
C GLY A 65 -0.25 -6.88 15.38
N VAL A 66 -1.54 -6.53 15.46
CA VAL A 66 -2.21 -5.63 14.51
C VAL A 66 -1.63 -4.21 14.55
N ALA A 67 -1.48 -3.65 15.75
CA ALA A 67 -1.01 -2.27 15.93
C ALA A 67 0.40 -2.03 15.37
N PRO A 68 1.45 -2.79 15.73
CA PRO A 68 2.79 -2.54 15.21
C PRO A 68 2.89 -2.85 13.72
N ALA A 69 2.11 -3.81 13.19
CA ALA A 69 2.05 -4.05 11.75
C ALA A 69 1.49 -2.83 10.98
N LEU A 70 0.40 -2.22 11.46
CA LEU A 70 -0.16 -1.01 10.86
C LEU A 70 0.80 0.17 10.93
N VAL A 71 1.44 0.42 12.06
CA VAL A 71 2.39 1.52 12.19
C VAL A 71 3.60 1.30 11.27
N ALA A 72 4.12 0.07 11.16
CA ALA A 72 5.21 -0.27 10.25
C ALA A 72 4.85 0.00 8.78
N VAL A 73 3.62 -0.33 8.39
CA VAL A 73 3.11 -0.04 7.06
C VAL A 73 3.02 1.47 6.81
N ILE A 74 2.44 2.21 7.74
CA ILE A 74 2.33 3.68 7.60
C ILE A 74 3.73 4.30 7.51
N ALA A 75 4.70 3.81 8.28
CA ALA A 75 6.09 4.26 8.19
C ALA A 75 6.68 4.03 6.80
N GLY A 76 6.53 2.82 6.27
CA GLY A 76 6.99 2.47 4.93
C GLY A 76 6.33 3.33 3.85
N GLN A 77 5.01 3.52 3.94
CA GLN A 77 4.24 4.33 3.00
C GLN A 77 4.68 5.80 3.03
N LEU A 78 4.91 6.37 4.20
CA LEU A 78 5.38 7.76 4.34
C LEU A 78 6.81 7.93 3.83
N MET A 79 7.71 6.97 4.10
CA MET A 79 9.05 6.99 3.54
C MET A 79 9.04 6.92 2.01
N PHE A 80 8.37 5.91 1.44
CA PHE A 80 8.29 5.75 -0.01
C PHE A 80 7.58 6.93 -0.66
N GLY A 81 6.50 7.44 -0.06
CA GLY A 81 5.80 8.63 -0.51
C GLY A 81 6.73 9.85 -0.54
N ALA A 82 7.50 10.06 0.53
CA ALA A 82 8.47 11.16 0.58
C ALA A 82 9.58 11.03 -0.47
N VAL A 83 10.06 9.82 -0.76
CA VAL A 83 11.04 9.57 -1.83
C VAL A 83 10.42 9.85 -3.21
N ILE A 84 9.21 9.34 -3.46
CA ILE A 84 8.47 9.57 -4.71
C ILE A 84 8.25 11.06 -4.94
N ASP A 85 7.77 11.76 -3.92
CA ASP A 85 7.52 13.19 -3.93
C ASP A 85 8.81 13.99 -4.15
N HIS A 86 9.89 13.63 -3.45
CA HIS A 86 11.17 14.34 -3.55
C HIS A 86 11.76 14.28 -4.95
N PHE A 87 11.76 13.09 -5.55
CA PHE A 87 12.28 12.88 -6.90
C PHE A 87 11.26 13.20 -8.00
N GLY A 88 10.02 13.57 -7.67
CA GLY A 88 8.96 13.82 -8.65
C GLY A 88 8.66 12.61 -9.53
N LEU A 89 8.77 11.40 -8.97
CA LEU A 89 8.58 10.16 -9.72
C LEU A 89 7.12 10.07 -10.24
N PHE A 90 6.93 9.32 -11.32
CA PHE A 90 5.62 9.09 -11.97
C PHE A 90 4.95 10.35 -12.54
N GLY A 91 5.73 11.38 -12.89
CA GLY A 91 5.20 12.62 -13.49
C GLY A 91 4.59 13.58 -12.46
N GLY A 92 4.81 13.33 -11.17
CA GLY A 92 4.46 14.22 -10.08
C GLY A 92 5.36 15.46 -10.03
N LYS A 93 4.88 16.52 -9.37
CA LYS A 93 5.74 17.68 -9.06
C LYS A 93 6.73 17.27 -7.98
N SER A 94 8.02 17.61 -8.15
CA SER A 94 9.01 17.43 -7.09
C SER A 94 8.63 18.31 -5.89
N ILE A 95 8.36 17.67 -4.76
CA ILE A 95 8.09 18.34 -3.49
C ILE A 95 9.33 18.14 -2.62
N PRO A 96 10.07 19.21 -2.29
CA PRO A 96 11.29 19.09 -1.51
C PRO A 96 11.01 18.43 -0.15
N LEU A 97 11.95 17.56 0.26
CA LEU A 97 11.95 16.92 1.56
C LEU A 97 12.41 17.97 2.59
N ASP A 98 11.43 18.58 3.28
CA ASP A 98 11.71 19.51 4.38
C ASP A 98 12.16 18.74 5.64
N ILE A 99 12.98 19.39 6.47
CA ILE A 99 13.45 18.89 7.76
C ILE A 99 12.27 18.42 8.62
N LYS A 100 11.13 19.11 8.58
CA LYS A 100 9.90 18.72 9.31
C LYS A 100 9.39 17.34 8.90
N LYS A 101 9.39 17.02 7.60
CA LYS A 101 8.99 15.69 7.10
C LYS A 101 9.99 14.62 7.54
N MET A 102 11.27 14.93 7.52
CA MET A 102 12.34 14.04 8.00
C MET A 102 12.18 13.73 9.49
N VAL A 103 11.96 14.76 10.32
CA VAL A 103 11.71 14.61 11.76
C VAL A 103 10.45 13.78 12.01
N ALA A 104 9.36 14.01 11.26
CA ALA A 104 8.14 13.23 11.38
C ALA A 104 8.37 11.73 11.08
N ILE A 105 9.12 11.41 10.02
CA ILE A 105 9.48 10.04 9.67
C ILE A 105 10.31 9.40 10.80
N VAL A 106 11.32 10.11 11.32
CA VAL A 106 12.18 9.61 12.42
C VAL A 106 11.36 9.34 13.68
N LEU A 107 10.48 10.27 14.08
CA LEU A 107 9.61 10.09 15.25
C LEU A 107 8.70 8.87 15.11
N LEU A 108 8.26 8.57 13.89
CA LEU A 108 7.39 7.43 13.62
C LEU A 108 8.15 6.10 13.75
N PHE A 109 9.43 6.05 13.34
CA PHE A 109 10.31 4.91 13.62
C PHE A 109 10.63 4.76 15.11
N VAL A 110 10.84 5.87 15.84
CA VAL A 110 11.03 5.84 17.30
C VAL A 110 9.77 5.31 17.98
N SER A 111 8.58 5.76 17.56
CA SER A 111 7.31 5.25 18.06
C SER A 111 7.17 3.74 17.84
N LEU A 112 7.50 3.25 16.64
CA LEU A 112 7.53 1.81 16.33
C LEU A 112 8.48 1.03 17.23
N PHE A 113 9.69 1.56 17.42
CA PHE A 113 10.70 0.94 18.28
C PHE A 113 10.18 0.83 19.71
N LEU A 114 9.67 1.93 20.28
CA LEU A 114 9.11 1.95 21.64
C LEU A 114 7.88 1.05 21.78
N PHE A 115 7.02 0.99 20.76
CA PHE A 115 5.81 0.17 20.81
C PHE A 115 6.13 -1.34 20.77
N ASN A 116 7.15 -1.73 19.99
CA ASN A 116 7.54 -3.13 19.83
C ASN A 116 8.55 -3.60 20.89
N HIS A 117 9.22 -2.67 21.58
CA HIS A 117 10.10 -2.99 22.69
C HIS A 117 9.24 -3.27 23.93
N LYS A 118 9.02 -4.56 24.21
CA LYS A 118 8.48 -5.02 25.50
C LYS A 118 9.53 -4.94 26.58
#